data_AF-N8RGX7-F1
#
_entry.id   AF-N8RGX7-F1
#
_cell.length_a   1.000
_cell.length_b   1.000
_cell.length_c   1.000
_cell.angle_alpha   90.00
_cell.angle_beta   90.00
_cell.angle_gamma   90.00
#
_symmetry.space_group_name_H-M   'P 1'
#
loop_
_entity.id
_entity.type
_entity.pdbx_description
1 polymer ?
#
loop_
_entity_poly.entity_id
_entity_poly.type
_entity_poly.pdbx_seq_one_letter_code
_entity_poly.pdbx_strand_id
1 'polypeptide(L)'
;MTTMRELHQKAGNPDLKSWRLIKLVTLAEASLLVSGINPYQYSNLADYNFLDELNSKKPVNWEHVNVMIRALLEAICTHEIKSPMIRILDEQYNNGYEYTDEQARIGIEDMERIVFTKTKIHRDELSKWLRKYGYFDAPQQNTIPVQQVSHQYPEPVQHNNVILLPEPTYTTPALDALYGVIDEFWKNYDPNNNQPPPKQSTVASWIKANYPDIQASDICTYIDKICRHPTAKKGGNTKLNQSNKMKDITPIK
;
A
#
# COMPACT_ATOMS: atom_id res chain seq x y z
N MET A 1 -0.28 -16.91 9.71
CA MET A 1 0.16 -16.82 8.29
C MET A 1 1.35 -15.88 8.25
N THR A 2 2.40 -16.23 7.50
CA THR A 2 3.56 -15.34 7.28
C THR A 2 3.11 -14.13 6.48
N THR A 3 3.46 -12.92 6.92
CA THR A 3 3.05 -11.69 6.23
C THR A 3 3.85 -11.48 4.95
N MET A 4 3.32 -10.69 4.01
CA MET A 4 4.06 -10.25 2.81
C MET A 4 5.41 -9.63 3.17
N ARG A 5 5.44 -8.83 4.25
CA ARG A 5 6.64 -8.15 4.73
C ARG A 5 7.70 -9.14 5.21
N GLU A 6 7.29 -10.16 5.97
CA GLU A 6 8.19 -11.22 6.45
C GLU A 6 8.77 -12.04 5.29
N LEU A 7 7.95 -12.35 4.28
CA LEU A 7 8.40 -13.07 3.08
C LEU A 7 9.44 -12.24 2.32
N HIS A 8 9.15 -10.96 2.06
CA HIS A 8 10.05 -10.06 1.32
C HIS A 8 11.38 -9.82 2.06
N GLN A 9 11.35 -9.71 3.39
CA GLN A 9 12.56 -9.60 4.21
C GLN A 9 13.45 -10.83 4.07
N LYS A 10 12.87 -12.04 4.10
CA LYS A 10 13.63 -13.29 3.91
C LYS A 10 14.25 -13.37 2.51
N ALA A 11 13.55 -12.92 1.47
CA ALA A 11 14.00 -13.03 0.09
C ALA A 11 15.07 -12.01 -0.33
N GLY A 12 15.42 -11.04 0.53
CA GLY A 12 16.52 -10.11 0.27
C GLY A 12 16.16 -8.84 -0.52
N ASN A 13 14.93 -8.32 -0.39
CA ASN A 13 14.46 -7.07 -1.02
C ASN A 13 14.76 -6.95 -2.53
N PRO A 14 14.26 -7.86 -3.38
CA PRO A 14 14.35 -7.64 -4.81
C PRO A 14 13.61 -6.36 -5.22
N ASP A 15 14.18 -5.61 -6.16
CA ASP A 15 13.51 -4.44 -6.72
C ASP A 15 12.37 -4.89 -7.64
N LEU A 16 11.15 -4.92 -7.09
CA LEU A 16 9.92 -5.26 -7.79
C LEU A 16 9.12 -4.02 -8.19
N LYS A 17 9.72 -2.82 -8.20
CA LYS A 17 9.01 -1.57 -8.54
C LYS A 17 8.48 -1.59 -9.98
N SER A 18 9.21 -2.17 -10.92
CA SER A 18 8.82 -2.30 -12.33
C SER A 18 7.54 -3.11 -12.52
N TRP A 19 7.35 -4.16 -11.70
CA TRP A 19 6.15 -5.00 -11.69
C TRP A 19 4.89 -4.22 -11.28
N ARG A 20 5.02 -3.00 -10.75
CA ARG A 20 3.86 -2.16 -10.42
C ARG A 20 3.08 -1.70 -11.64
N LEU A 21 3.72 -1.67 -12.80
CA LEU A 21 3.13 -1.22 -14.07
C LEU A 21 2.22 -2.29 -14.69
N ILE A 22 2.34 -3.54 -14.26
CA ILE A 22 1.59 -4.66 -14.80
C ILE A 22 0.25 -4.80 -14.07
N LYS A 23 -0.85 -4.77 -14.84
CA LYS A 23 -2.23 -4.88 -14.32
C LYS A 23 -2.75 -6.31 -14.25
N LEU A 24 -2.28 -7.17 -15.15
CA LEU A 24 -2.65 -8.58 -15.26
C LEU A 24 -1.42 -9.42 -14.99
N VAL A 25 -1.50 -10.29 -13.99
CA VAL A 25 -0.41 -11.20 -13.62
C VAL A 25 -0.91 -12.63 -13.75
N THR A 26 -0.03 -13.53 -14.15
CA THR A 26 -0.30 -14.97 -14.12
C THR A 26 -0.33 -15.48 -12.67
N LEU A 27 -0.90 -16.66 -12.43
CA LEU A 27 -0.91 -17.24 -11.08
C LEU A 27 0.51 -17.56 -10.59
N ALA A 28 1.38 -17.99 -11.51
CA ALA A 28 2.81 -18.16 -11.26
C ALA A 28 3.47 -16.83 -10.82
N GLU A 29 3.30 -15.76 -11.61
CA GLU A 29 3.87 -14.44 -11.29
C GLU A 29 3.31 -13.89 -9.97
N ALA A 30 2.00 -14.01 -9.74
CA ALA A 30 1.37 -13.60 -8.49
C ALA A 30 2.00 -14.31 -7.29
N SER A 31 2.18 -15.62 -7.37
CA SER A 31 2.76 -16.44 -6.31
C SER A 31 4.22 -16.08 -6.02
N LEU A 32 5.01 -15.81 -7.06
CA LEU A 32 6.39 -15.36 -6.92
C LEU A 32 6.47 -13.96 -6.30
N LEU A 33 5.65 -13.00 -6.76
CA LEU A 33 5.61 -11.65 -6.21
C LEU A 33 5.20 -11.63 -4.74
N VAL A 34 4.23 -12.49 -4.35
CA VAL A 34 3.81 -12.65 -2.96
C VAL A 34 4.95 -13.19 -2.10
N SER A 35 5.71 -14.14 -2.64
CA SER A 35 6.86 -14.76 -1.95
C SER A 35 8.13 -13.89 -1.95
N GLY A 36 8.10 -12.75 -2.64
CA GLY A 36 9.26 -11.87 -2.78
C GLY A 36 10.32 -12.40 -3.74
N ILE A 37 9.92 -13.16 -4.76
CA ILE A 37 10.82 -13.69 -5.81
C ILE A 37 10.52 -12.94 -7.12
N ASN A 38 11.57 -12.58 -7.88
CA ASN A 38 11.41 -11.93 -9.17
C ASN A 38 10.87 -12.91 -10.22
N PRO A 39 9.67 -12.69 -10.78
CA PRO A 39 9.08 -13.61 -11.76
C PRO A 39 9.79 -13.67 -13.11
N TYR A 40 10.66 -12.69 -13.44
CA TYR A 40 11.31 -12.61 -14.74
C TYR A 40 12.09 -13.87 -15.12
N GLN A 41 12.68 -14.56 -14.13
CA GLN A 41 13.44 -15.80 -14.36
C GLN A 41 12.55 -16.99 -14.76
N TYR A 42 11.23 -16.90 -14.54
CA TYR A 42 10.28 -17.99 -14.71
C TYR A 42 9.21 -17.68 -15.78
N SER A 43 9.22 -16.49 -16.38
CA SER A 43 8.11 -15.95 -17.18
C SER A 43 7.80 -16.72 -18.48
N ASN A 44 8.72 -17.57 -18.94
CA ASN A 44 8.58 -18.32 -20.21
C ASN A 44 8.46 -19.83 -19.99
N LEU A 45 8.33 -20.29 -18.75
CA LEU A 45 8.27 -21.72 -18.44
C LEU A 45 6.83 -22.21 -18.51
N ALA A 46 6.65 -23.43 -19.02
CA ALA A 46 5.42 -24.19 -18.84
C ALA A 46 5.31 -24.70 -17.39
N ASP A 47 4.10 -25.02 -16.93
CA ASP A 47 3.79 -25.40 -15.55
C ASP A 47 4.76 -26.46 -14.97
N TYR A 48 5.02 -27.53 -15.73
CA TYR A 48 5.95 -28.58 -15.31
C TYR A 48 7.39 -28.05 -15.12
N ASN A 49 7.92 -27.36 -16.13
CA ASN A 49 9.28 -26.80 -16.09
C ASN A 49 9.42 -25.73 -15.01
N PHE A 50 8.35 -24.96 -14.76
CA PHE A 50 8.29 -23.98 -13.68
C PHE A 50 8.49 -24.65 -12.32
N LEU A 51 7.73 -25.72 -12.04
CA LEU A 51 7.82 -26.44 -10.77
C LEU A 51 9.16 -27.16 -10.64
N ASP A 52 9.65 -27.78 -11.71
CA ASP A 52 10.95 -28.46 -11.72
C ASP A 52 12.09 -27.48 -11.41
N GLU A 53 12.11 -26.33 -12.07
CA GLU A 53 13.12 -25.30 -11.85
C GLU A 53 13.04 -24.70 -10.44
N LEU A 54 11.83 -24.42 -9.96
CA LEU A 54 11.60 -23.90 -8.61
C LEU A 54 12.06 -24.89 -7.53
N ASN A 55 11.70 -26.17 -7.68
CA ASN A 55 12.03 -27.23 -6.73
C ASN A 55 13.52 -27.64 -6.80
N SER A 56 14.16 -27.41 -7.94
CA SER A 56 15.60 -27.64 -8.12
C SER A 56 16.44 -26.51 -7.53
N LYS A 57 16.10 -25.25 -7.83
CA LYS A 57 16.85 -24.08 -7.35
C LYS A 57 16.58 -23.75 -5.89
N LYS A 58 15.39 -24.08 -5.38
CA LYS A 58 14.94 -23.80 -4.01
C LYS A 58 15.26 -22.38 -3.52
N PRO A 59 14.87 -21.33 -4.27
CA PRO A 59 15.06 -19.95 -3.80
C PRO A 59 14.35 -19.72 -2.46
N VAL A 60 14.72 -18.67 -1.73
CA VAL A 60 14.07 -18.34 -0.46
C VAL A 60 12.56 -18.21 -0.64
N ASN A 61 11.78 -18.84 0.25
CA ASN A 61 10.31 -18.93 0.21
C ASN A 61 9.73 -19.77 -0.95
N TRP A 62 10.49 -20.65 -1.63
CA TRP A 62 9.98 -21.50 -2.72
C TRP A 62 8.76 -22.35 -2.31
N GLU A 63 8.71 -22.87 -1.08
CA GLU A 63 7.56 -23.62 -0.56
C GLU A 63 6.30 -22.76 -0.52
N HIS A 64 6.44 -21.47 -0.20
CA HIS A 64 5.34 -20.53 -0.17
C HIS A 64 4.75 -20.28 -1.56
N VAL A 65 5.61 -20.28 -2.59
CA VAL A 65 5.15 -20.19 -4.00
C VAL A 65 4.26 -21.39 -4.32
N ASN A 66 4.68 -22.60 -3.99
CA ASN A 66 3.90 -23.82 -4.24
C ASN A 66 2.53 -23.80 -3.55
N VAL A 67 2.49 -23.37 -2.28
CA VAL A 67 1.23 -23.24 -1.53
C VAL A 67 0.36 -22.12 -2.11
N MET A 68 0.95 -20.99 -2.50
CA MET A 68 0.21 -19.86 -3.07
C MET A 68 -0.39 -20.20 -4.43
N ILE A 69 0.31 -20.96 -5.29
CA ILE A 69 -0.26 -21.44 -6.57
C ILE A 69 -1.52 -22.26 -6.30
N ARG A 70 -1.46 -23.23 -5.37
CA ARG A 70 -2.62 -24.05 -4.99
C ARG A 70 -3.77 -23.20 -4.46
N ALA A 71 -3.47 -22.25 -3.57
CA ALA A 71 -4.48 -21.37 -2.99
C ALA A 71 -5.15 -20.46 -4.04
N LEU A 72 -4.39 -19.94 -5.01
CA LEU A 72 -4.93 -19.11 -6.09
C LEU A 72 -5.78 -19.92 -7.08
N LEU A 73 -5.36 -21.15 -7.39
CA LEU A 73 -6.16 -22.08 -8.18
C LEU A 73 -7.51 -22.36 -7.49
N GLU A 74 -7.47 -22.70 -6.19
CA GLU A 74 -8.68 -22.91 -5.39
C GLU A 74 -9.56 -21.66 -5.34
N ALA A 75 -8.97 -20.48 -5.17
CA ALA A 75 -9.70 -19.21 -5.15
C ALA A 75 -10.37 -18.88 -6.51
N ILE A 76 -9.82 -19.34 -7.63
CA ILE A 76 -10.46 -19.21 -8.95
C ILE A 76 -11.63 -20.20 -9.06
N CYS A 77 -11.41 -21.47 -8.73
CA CYS A 77 -12.42 -22.54 -8.79
C CYS A 77 -13.59 -22.29 -7.83
N THR A 78 -13.36 -21.61 -6.71
CA THR A 78 -14.39 -21.20 -5.73
C THR A 78 -14.94 -19.80 -5.99
N HIS A 79 -14.49 -19.15 -7.07
CA HIS A 79 -14.96 -17.84 -7.54
C HIS A 79 -14.67 -16.68 -6.59
N GLU A 80 -13.77 -16.86 -5.63
CA GLU A 80 -13.31 -15.82 -4.71
C GLU A 80 -12.45 -14.75 -5.40
N ILE A 81 -11.64 -15.17 -6.40
CA ILE A 81 -10.86 -14.27 -7.25
C ILE A 81 -11.46 -14.31 -8.65
N LYS A 82 -11.80 -13.14 -9.19
CA LYS A 82 -12.23 -13.04 -10.59
C LYS A 82 -11.04 -13.09 -11.54
N SER A 83 -11.10 -14.00 -12.49
CA SER A 83 -10.08 -14.21 -13.51
C SER A 83 -10.62 -13.81 -14.89
N PRO A 84 -10.06 -12.78 -15.55
CA PRO A 84 -10.44 -12.41 -16.92
C PRO A 84 -9.98 -13.43 -17.97
N MET A 85 -9.06 -14.33 -17.64
CA MET A 85 -8.51 -15.29 -18.60
C MET A 85 -8.07 -16.56 -17.86
N ILE A 86 -8.85 -17.63 -18.02
CA ILE A 86 -8.51 -18.96 -17.52
C ILE A 86 -8.04 -19.82 -18.70
N ARG A 87 -6.88 -20.43 -18.56
CA ARG A 87 -6.30 -21.33 -19.56
C ARG A 87 -6.45 -22.76 -19.08
N ILE A 88 -7.08 -23.57 -19.91
CA ILE A 88 -7.36 -24.98 -19.63
C ILE A 88 -6.55 -25.83 -20.60
N LEU A 89 -5.87 -26.84 -20.07
CA LEU A 89 -5.27 -27.91 -20.83
C LEU A 89 -6.26 -29.08 -20.90
N ASP A 90 -6.57 -29.53 -22.11
CA ASP A 90 -7.37 -30.71 -22.34
C ASP A 90 -6.52 -31.80 -22.97
N GLU A 91 -6.27 -32.84 -22.16
CA GLU A 91 -5.41 -33.98 -22.49
C GLU A 91 -6.17 -35.13 -23.18
N GLN A 92 -7.43 -34.93 -23.58
CA GLN A 92 -8.23 -35.98 -24.24
C GLN A 92 -7.62 -36.51 -25.56
N TYR A 93 -6.63 -35.84 -26.14
CA TYR A 93 -5.92 -36.27 -27.35
C TYR A 93 -4.40 -36.22 -27.16
N ASN A 94 -3.66 -37.10 -27.85
CA ASN A 94 -2.19 -37.30 -27.76
C ASN A 94 -1.31 -36.02 -27.80
N ASN A 95 -1.86 -34.87 -28.19
CA ASN A 95 -1.16 -33.59 -28.32
C ASN A 95 -1.78 -32.46 -27.48
N GLY A 96 -2.49 -32.79 -26.38
CA GLY A 96 -3.06 -31.87 -25.38
C GLY A 96 -3.20 -30.40 -25.81
N TYR A 97 -4.42 -29.95 -26.12
CA TYR A 97 -4.62 -28.58 -26.60
C TYR A 97 -5.02 -27.64 -25.47
N GLU A 98 -4.55 -26.40 -25.54
CA GLU A 98 -4.90 -25.36 -24.59
C GLU A 98 -5.94 -24.41 -25.15
N TYR A 99 -7.00 -24.17 -24.40
CA TYR A 99 -8.03 -23.19 -24.74
C TYR A 99 -8.32 -22.24 -23.58
N THR A 100 -9.16 -21.23 -23.85
CA THR A 100 -9.63 -20.29 -22.83
C THR A 100 -11.09 -20.58 -22.53
N ASP A 101 -11.42 -20.65 -21.24
CA ASP A 101 -12.78 -20.90 -20.78
C ASP A 101 -13.30 -19.78 -19.88
N GLU A 102 -14.61 -19.72 -19.74
CA GLU A 102 -15.31 -18.78 -18.86
C GLU A 102 -15.26 -19.29 -17.42
N GLN A 103 -14.90 -18.41 -16.47
CA GLN A 103 -14.85 -18.79 -15.05
C GLN A 103 -16.18 -19.37 -14.53
N ALA A 104 -17.32 -18.96 -15.09
CA ALA A 104 -18.63 -19.50 -14.75
C ALA A 104 -18.76 -21.03 -14.91
N ARG A 105 -17.92 -21.63 -15.77
CA ARG A 105 -17.92 -23.07 -16.07
C ARG A 105 -16.84 -23.85 -15.33
N ILE A 106 -15.97 -23.16 -14.60
CA ILE A 106 -14.84 -23.74 -13.90
C ILE A 106 -15.25 -24.09 -12.48
N GLY A 107 -15.06 -25.36 -12.12
CA GLY A 107 -15.26 -25.90 -10.79
C GLY A 107 -13.95 -26.34 -10.12
N ILE A 108 -14.06 -26.95 -8.95
CA ILE A 108 -12.91 -27.51 -8.20
C ILE A 108 -12.29 -28.69 -8.95
N GLU A 109 -13.13 -29.44 -9.66
CA GLU A 109 -12.76 -30.57 -10.52
C GLU A 109 -11.81 -30.20 -11.66
N ASP A 110 -11.82 -28.94 -12.11
CA ASP A 110 -10.97 -28.46 -13.20
C ASP A 110 -9.60 -27.96 -12.70
N MET A 111 -9.35 -27.96 -11.39
CA MET A 111 -8.14 -27.37 -10.79
C MET A 111 -6.85 -27.86 -11.43
N GLU A 112 -6.74 -29.16 -11.70
CA GLU A 112 -5.54 -29.78 -12.29
C GLU A 112 -5.37 -29.45 -13.78
N ARG A 113 -6.45 -29.03 -14.45
CA ARG A 113 -6.45 -28.69 -15.88
C ARG A 113 -6.11 -27.22 -16.11
N ILE A 114 -6.15 -26.38 -15.07
CA ILE A 114 -5.83 -24.96 -15.18
C ILE A 114 -4.32 -24.76 -15.34
N VAL A 115 -3.91 -24.15 -16.44
CA VAL A 115 -2.52 -23.79 -16.71
C VAL A 115 -2.16 -22.52 -15.94
N PHE A 116 -1.46 -22.67 -14.81
CA PHE A 116 -1.23 -21.57 -13.85
C PHE A 116 -0.17 -20.57 -14.34
N THR A 117 0.72 -20.97 -15.27
CA THR A 117 1.69 -20.07 -15.92
C THR A 117 1.04 -19.17 -16.98
N LYS A 118 -0.19 -19.45 -17.42
CA LYS A 118 -0.88 -18.67 -18.47
C LYS A 118 -2.20 -18.06 -18.03
N THR A 119 -2.85 -18.61 -17.00
CA THR A 119 -4.08 -18.06 -16.40
C THR A 119 -3.77 -16.74 -15.71
N LYS A 120 -4.52 -15.68 -16.04
CA LYS A 120 -4.25 -14.30 -15.59
C LYS A 120 -5.34 -13.79 -14.68
N ILE A 121 -4.93 -13.10 -13.62
CA ILE A 121 -5.80 -12.39 -12.69
C ILE A 121 -5.47 -10.90 -12.68
N HIS A 122 -6.46 -10.08 -12.35
CA HIS A 122 -6.22 -8.68 -12.07
C HIS A 122 -5.45 -8.53 -10.76
N ARG A 123 -4.45 -7.66 -10.77
CA ARG A 123 -3.66 -7.35 -9.57
C ARG A 123 -4.51 -6.77 -8.44
N ASP A 124 -5.57 -6.03 -8.78
CA ASP A 124 -6.48 -5.47 -7.78
C ASP A 124 -7.28 -6.57 -7.07
N GLU A 125 -7.75 -7.58 -7.82
CA GLU A 125 -8.45 -8.76 -7.27
C GLU A 125 -7.52 -9.57 -6.36
N LEU A 126 -6.27 -9.80 -6.81
CA LEU A 126 -5.24 -10.41 -5.96
C LEU A 126 -5.04 -9.61 -4.66
N SER A 127 -4.96 -8.28 -4.76
CA SER A 127 -4.76 -7.43 -3.57
C SER A 127 -5.93 -7.52 -2.59
N LYS A 128 -7.18 -7.56 -3.08
CA LYS A 128 -8.37 -7.71 -2.25
C LYS A 128 -8.36 -9.05 -1.53
N TRP A 129 -8.06 -10.12 -2.25
CA TRP A 129 -7.98 -11.47 -1.71
C TRP A 129 -6.87 -11.57 -0.65
N LEU A 130 -5.65 -11.11 -0.94
CA LEU A 130 -4.56 -11.09 0.03
C LEU A 130 -4.91 -10.27 1.29
N ARG A 131 -5.62 -9.15 1.16
CA ARG A 131 -6.12 -8.37 2.32
C ARG A 131 -7.11 -9.17 3.16
N LYS A 132 -8.05 -9.87 2.53
CA LYS A 132 -9.03 -10.74 3.22
C LYS A 132 -8.33 -11.81 4.06
N TYR A 133 -7.24 -12.38 3.56
CA TYR A 133 -6.48 -13.44 4.24
C TYR A 133 -5.32 -12.93 5.12
N GLY A 134 -5.25 -11.62 5.40
CA GLY A 134 -4.27 -11.08 6.35
C GLY A 134 -2.82 -11.09 5.87
N TYR A 135 -2.59 -11.15 4.55
CA TYR A 135 -1.24 -11.02 3.97
C TYR A 135 -0.68 -9.61 4.07
N PHE A 136 -1.57 -8.62 4.17
CA PHE A 136 -1.22 -7.27 4.56
C PHE A 136 -1.47 -7.13 6.05
N ASP A 137 -0.52 -6.50 6.74
CA ASP A 137 -0.74 -6.07 8.11
C ASP A 137 -2.10 -5.36 8.18
N ALA A 138 -2.95 -5.75 9.15
CA ALA A 138 -3.98 -4.83 9.59
C ALA A 138 -3.27 -3.51 9.88
N PRO A 139 -3.79 -2.34 9.45
CA PRO A 139 -3.22 -1.08 9.91
C PRO A 139 -3.18 -1.20 11.43
N GLN A 140 -1.97 -1.26 12.00
CA GLN A 140 -1.86 -1.27 13.45
C GLN A 140 -2.57 0.01 13.88
N GLN A 141 -3.72 -0.16 14.54
CA GLN A 141 -4.09 0.81 15.54
C GLN A 141 -2.96 0.71 16.54
N ASN A 142 -1.95 1.56 16.37
CA ASN A 142 -1.00 1.84 17.42
C ASN A 142 -1.81 2.53 18.52
N THR A 143 -2.63 1.78 19.25
CA THR A 143 -2.92 2.06 20.64
C THR A 143 -1.60 1.85 21.32
N ILE A 144 -0.81 2.93 21.39
CA ILE A 144 0.39 2.98 22.21
C ILE A 144 -0.10 2.62 23.62
N PRO A 145 0.28 1.47 24.20
CA PRO A 145 0.11 1.29 25.62
C PRO A 145 1.06 2.30 26.25
N VAL A 146 0.52 3.27 27.01
CA VAL A 146 1.34 4.12 27.87
C VAL A 146 1.91 3.21 28.97
N GLN A 147 2.99 2.51 28.65
CA GLN A 147 3.86 1.92 29.66
C GLN A 147 4.71 3.08 30.20
N GLN A 148 4.53 3.40 31.48
CA GLN A 148 5.44 4.24 32.22
C GLN A 148 6.80 3.55 32.26
N VAL A 149 7.70 3.93 31.35
CA VAL A 149 9.08 3.46 31.37
C VAL A 149 9.87 4.39 32.29
N SER A 150 10.40 3.86 33.38
CA SER A 150 11.42 4.54 34.17
C SER A 150 12.65 4.77 33.28
N HIS A 151 13.12 6.00 33.19
CA HIS A 151 14.34 6.33 32.47
C HIS A 151 15.55 5.66 33.14
N GLN A 152 16.03 4.57 32.54
CA GLN A 152 17.42 4.15 32.69
C GLN A 152 18.20 4.67 31.49
N TYR A 153 19.17 5.55 31.75
CA TYR A 153 20.13 6.02 30.76
C TYR A 153 20.98 4.83 30.27
N PRO A 154 21.12 4.62 28.95
CA PRO A 154 22.10 3.68 28.44
C PRO A 154 23.52 4.25 28.59
N GLU A 155 24.46 3.39 28.95
CA GLU A 155 25.91 3.68 28.96
C GLU A 155 26.41 4.12 27.58
N PRO A 156 27.45 4.99 27.52
CA PRO A 156 27.95 5.52 26.25
C PRO A 156 28.62 4.43 25.42
N VAL A 157 28.02 4.11 24.27
CA VAL A 157 28.60 3.20 23.27
C VAL A 157 29.81 3.87 22.60
N GLN A 158 30.96 3.19 22.60
CA GLN A 158 32.17 3.64 21.92
C GLN A 158 31.92 3.76 20.41
N HIS A 159 31.90 5.00 19.92
CA HIS A 159 31.77 5.32 18.51
C HIS A 159 33.12 5.14 17.82
N ASN A 160 33.38 3.96 17.27
CA ASN A 160 34.35 3.83 16.19
C ASN A 160 33.72 2.96 15.09
N ASN A 161 33.49 3.58 13.94
CA ASN A 161 33.12 2.99 12.63
C ASN A 161 31.62 2.94 12.27
N VAL A 162 30.89 4.04 12.46
CA VAL A 162 29.74 4.36 11.59
C VAL A 162 30.17 5.50 10.68
N ILE A 163 30.42 5.22 9.41
CA ILE A 163 30.53 6.27 8.39
C ILE A 163 29.12 6.80 8.18
N LEU A 164 28.80 7.89 8.87
CA LEU A 164 27.59 8.67 8.62
C LEU A 164 27.78 9.37 7.26
N LEU A 165 26.93 9.02 6.30
CA LEU A 165 26.79 9.83 5.09
C LEU A 165 26.38 11.24 5.53
N PRO A 166 26.96 12.31 4.94
CA PRO A 166 26.52 13.66 5.23
C PRO A 166 25.02 13.79 4.91
N GLU A 167 24.29 14.47 5.78
CA GLU A 167 22.87 14.73 5.54
C GLU A 167 22.69 15.41 4.18
N PRO A 168 21.77 14.92 3.33
CA PRO A 168 21.57 15.51 2.01
C PRO A 168 21.13 16.97 2.19
N THR A 169 21.97 17.88 1.70
CA THR A 169 21.82 19.34 1.83
C THR A 169 20.85 19.93 0.79
N TYR A 170 19.97 19.10 0.22
CA TYR A 170 19.04 19.56 -0.81
C TYR A 170 17.80 20.16 -0.15
N THR A 171 17.80 21.49 0.00
CA THR A 171 16.59 22.25 0.31
C THR A 171 15.90 22.70 -0.98
N THR A 172 14.62 23.05 -0.85
CA THR A 172 13.86 23.72 -1.92
C THR A 172 13.23 24.97 -1.33
N PRO A 173 12.92 26.01 -2.13
CA PRO A 173 12.27 27.22 -1.62
C PRO A 173 10.99 26.91 -0.84
N ALA A 174 10.23 25.88 -1.26
CA ALA A 174 9.03 25.42 -0.56
C ALA A 174 9.32 24.78 0.81
N LEU A 175 10.43 24.08 0.96
CA LEU A 175 10.90 23.53 2.24
C LEU A 175 11.36 24.66 3.17
N ASP A 176 12.10 25.64 2.67
CA ASP A 176 12.52 26.80 3.45
C ASP A 176 11.31 27.59 3.95
N ALA A 177 10.33 27.83 3.08
CA ALA A 177 9.07 28.47 3.45
C ALA A 177 8.26 27.67 4.48
N LEU A 178 8.28 26.33 4.38
CA LEU A 178 7.63 25.45 5.34
C LEU A 178 8.25 25.57 6.73
N TYR A 179 9.59 25.54 6.82
CA TYR A 179 10.29 25.74 8.09
C TYR A 179 10.05 27.13 8.68
N GLY A 180 10.08 28.18 7.84
CA GLY A 180 9.77 29.54 8.28
C GLY A 180 8.37 29.69 8.84
N VAL A 181 7.36 29.04 8.23
CA VAL A 181 5.98 29.04 8.75
C VAL A 181 5.87 28.31 10.09
N ILE A 182 6.61 27.21 10.27
CA ILE A 182 6.62 26.49 11.55
C ILE A 182 7.22 27.38 12.64
N ASP A 183 8.38 27.97 12.39
CA ASP A 183 9.07 28.80 13.39
C ASP A 183 8.25 30.05 13.76
N GLU A 184 7.62 30.71 12.78
CA GLU A 184 6.85 31.93 13.01
C GLU A 184 5.49 31.68 13.68
N PHE A 185 4.74 30.66 13.22
CA PHE A 185 3.33 30.50 13.60
C PHE A 185 3.02 29.33 14.52
N TRP A 186 3.84 28.26 14.51
CA TRP A 186 3.46 26.98 15.11
C TRP A 186 4.40 26.50 16.22
N LYS A 187 5.67 26.92 16.24
CA LYS A 187 6.67 26.50 17.24
C LYS A 187 6.23 26.79 18.67
N ASN A 188 5.55 27.91 18.88
CA ASN A 188 5.08 28.38 20.18
C ASN A 188 3.55 28.33 20.32
N TYR A 189 2.85 27.69 19.37
CA TYR A 189 1.39 27.61 19.41
C TYR A 189 0.93 26.64 20.50
N ASP A 190 0.26 27.15 21.53
CA ASP A 190 -0.36 26.34 22.57
C ASP A 190 -1.89 26.25 22.35
N PRO A 191 -2.42 25.05 22.01
CA PRO A 191 -3.85 24.86 21.78
C PRO A 191 -4.70 24.96 23.06
N ASN A 192 -4.11 24.89 24.26
CA ASN A 192 -4.82 24.94 25.53
C ASN A 192 -4.91 26.35 26.12
N ASN A 193 -4.09 27.29 25.63
CA ASN A 193 -4.03 28.66 26.13
C ASN A 193 -4.95 29.64 25.39
N ASN A 194 -6.07 29.14 24.82
CA ASN A 194 -7.06 29.93 24.07
C ASN A 194 -6.49 30.81 22.92
N GLN A 195 -5.28 30.54 22.43
CA GLN A 195 -4.72 31.30 21.33
C GLN A 195 -5.45 30.94 20.01
N PRO A 196 -6.10 31.92 19.35
CA PRO A 196 -6.79 31.64 18.10
C PRO A 196 -5.76 31.25 17.04
N PRO A 197 -5.99 30.17 16.27
CA PRO A 197 -5.06 29.78 15.22
C PRO A 197 -5.00 30.86 14.14
N PRO A 198 -3.84 31.09 13.52
CA PRO A 198 -3.70 32.08 12.45
C PRO A 198 -4.65 31.75 11.29
N LYS A 199 -5.20 32.77 10.64
CA LYS A 199 -6.03 32.57 9.43
C LYS A 199 -5.13 32.14 8.28
N GLN A 200 -5.62 31.24 7.42
CA GLN A 200 -4.88 30.75 6.27
C GLN A 200 -4.45 31.87 5.31
N SER A 201 -5.28 32.90 5.15
CA SER A 201 -4.94 34.08 4.35
C SER A 201 -3.75 34.88 4.93
N THR A 202 -3.62 34.94 6.25
CA THR A 202 -2.51 35.60 6.95
C THR A 202 -1.20 34.85 6.70
N VAL A 203 -1.20 33.53 6.87
CA VAL A 203 -0.02 32.68 6.60
C VAL A 203 0.37 32.76 5.13
N ALA A 204 -0.60 32.69 4.21
CA ALA A 204 -0.34 32.77 2.77
C ALA A 204 0.26 34.12 2.34
N SER A 205 -0.19 35.23 2.95
CA SER A 205 0.34 36.55 2.68
C SER A 205 1.76 36.71 3.22
N TRP A 206 2.04 36.15 4.40
CA TRP A 206 3.37 36.15 5.00
C TRP A 206 4.38 35.34 4.16
N ILE A 207 3.98 34.18 3.64
CA ILE A 207 4.84 33.38 2.74
C ILE A 207 5.24 34.19 1.51
N LYS A 208 4.27 34.84 0.85
CA LYS A 208 4.54 35.65 -0.36
C LYS A 208 5.47 36.84 -0.11
N ALA A 209 5.41 37.41 1.09
CA ALA A 209 6.25 38.54 1.48
C ALA A 209 7.70 38.13 1.81
N ASN A 210 7.90 36.94 2.38
CA ASN A 210 9.22 36.48 2.84
C ASN A 210 9.92 35.54 1.85
N TYR A 211 9.17 34.92 0.93
CA TYR A 211 9.70 33.98 -0.07
C TYR A 211 9.27 34.40 -1.48
N PRO A 212 10.05 35.28 -2.15
CA PRO A 212 9.73 35.80 -3.48
C PRO A 212 9.54 34.72 -4.54
N ASP A 213 10.22 33.59 -4.39
CA ASP A 213 10.14 32.45 -5.30
C ASP A 213 8.80 31.69 -5.22
N ILE A 214 7.98 31.97 -4.20
CA ILE A 214 6.67 31.33 -3.99
C ILE A 214 5.56 32.37 -4.09
N GLN A 215 5.06 32.58 -5.31
CA GLN A 215 3.94 33.49 -5.57
C GLN A 215 2.60 32.78 -5.83
N ALA A 216 2.65 31.49 -6.15
CA ALA A 216 1.45 30.67 -6.39
C ALA A 216 0.62 30.53 -5.12
N SER A 217 -0.64 30.98 -5.15
CA SER A 217 -1.58 30.92 -4.02
C SER A 217 -1.78 29.51 -3.49
N ASP A 218 -1.77 28.53 -4.40
CA ASP A 218 -2.04 27.13 -4.07
C ASP A 218 -0.91 26.54 -3.24
N ILE A 219 0.34 26.86 -3.59
CA ILE A 219 1.53 26.41 -2.86
C ILE A 219 1.51 26.97 -1.43
N CYS A 220 1.24 28.27 -1.25
CA CYS A 220 1.11 28.87 0.07
C CYS A 220 0.01 28.20 0.92
N THR A 221 -1.10 27.85 0.28
CA THR A 221 -2.23 27.16 0.92
C THR A 221 -1.87 25.75 1.35
N TYR A 222 -1.12 25.02 0.52
CA TYR A 222 -0.65 23.68 0.87
C TYR A 222 0.38 23.70 1.99
N ILE A 223 1.30 24.67 1.99
CA ILE A 223 2.27 24.85 3.08
C ILE A 223 1.54 25.07 4.42
N ASP A 224 0.57 26.00 4.50
CA ASP A 224 -0.23 26.19 5.73
C ASP A 224 -0.96 24.90 6.15
N LYS A 225 -1.57 24.16 5.21
CA LYS A 225 -2.27 22.90 5.52
C LYS A 225 -1.34 21.83 6.10
N ILE A 226 -0.09 21.78 5.64
CA ILE A 226 0.92 20.84 6.13
C ILE A 226 1.36 21.25 7.55
N CYS A 227 1.76 22.51 7.74
CA CYS A 227 2.30 23.02 9.01
C CYS A 227 1.28 23.14 10.14
N ARG A 228 0.00 23.35 9.81
CA ARG A 228 -1.05 23.67 10.79
C ARG A 228 -1.16 22.60 11.88
N HIS A 229 -1.24 23.03 13.13
CA HIS A 229 -1.40 22.12 14.27
C HIS A 229 -2.72 21.31 14.15
N PRO A 230 -2.78 20.01 14.50
CA PRO A 230 -3.96 19.16 14.32
C PRO A 230 -5.25 19.70 14.95
N THR A 231 -5.16 20.37 16.11
CA THR A 231 -6.32 20.98 16.78
C THR A 231 -6.90 22.17 15.99
N ALA A 232 -6.04 22.91 15.27
CA ALA A 232 -6.41 24.07 14.46
C ALA A 232 -6.99 23.70 13.08
N LYS A 233 -6.97 22.41 12.69
CA LYS A 233 -7.55 21.90 11.43
C LYS A 233 -9.06 21.65 11.51
N LYS A 234 -9.65 21.62 12.71
CA LYS A 234 -11.06 21.23 12.93
C LYS A 234 -12.09 22.33 12.62
N GLY A 235 -11.67 23.57 12.38
CA GLY A 235 -12.54 24.76 12.31
C GLY A 235 -13.30 25.00 10.99
N GLY A 236 -13.53 23.99 10.15
CA GLY A 236 -14.14 24.17 8.82
C GLY A 236 -15.39 23.34 8.51
N ASN A 237 -15.73 22.33 9.32
CA ASN A 237 -16.84 21.41 9.04
C ASN A 237 -17.93 21.48 10.11
N THR A 238 -18.69 22.57 10.11
CA THR A 238 -19.99 22.63 10.79
C THR A 238 -21.08 23.07 9.82
N LYS A 239 -21.26 22.33 8.72
CA LYS A 239 -22.58 22.22 8.08
C LYS A 239 -23.33 21.05 8.75
N LEU A 240 -23.63 21.21 10.04
CA LEU A 240 -24.63 20.39 10.71
C LEU A 240 -25.99 20.80 10.15
N ASN A 241 -26.55 19.97 9.26
CA ASN A 241 -27.95 19.87 8.86
C ASN A 241 -28.89 20.97 9.41
N GLN A 242 -28.92 22.14 8.78
CA GLN A 242 -29.97 23.15 8.97
C GLN A 242 -31.21 22.88 8.10
N SER A 243 -31.43 21.63 7.67
CA SER A 243 -32.59 21.27 6.82
C SER A 243 -33.74 20.56 7.54
N ASN A 244 -33.69 20.36 8.86
CA ASN A 244 -34.76 19.66 9.62
C ASN A 244 -35.42 20.51 10.72
N LYS A 245 -35.46 21.83 10.58
CA LYS A 245 -36.35 22.70 11.39
C LYS A 245 -37.20 23.57 10.46
N MET A 246 -38.25 22.98 9.89
CA MET A 246 -39.47 23.65 9.42
C MET A 246 -40.39 22.63 8.73
N LYS A 247 -40.96 21.71 9.50
CA LYS A 247 -42.18 20.96 9.12
C LYS A 247 -42.99 20.62 10.37
N ASP A 248 -43.46 21.65 11.05
CA ASP A 248 -44.66 21.58 11.88
C ASP A 248 -45.51 22.80 11.51
N ILE A 249 -46.31 22.62 10.45
CA ILE A 249 -47.44 23.50 10.16
C ILE A 249 -48.67 22.58 10.28
N THR A 250 -49.36 22.69 11.41
CA THR A 250 -50.69 22.14 11.64
C THR A 250 -51.67 22.71 10.61
N PRO A 251 -52.54 21.89 9.98
CA PRO A 251 -53.66 22.43 9.24
C PRO A 251 -54.80 22.76 10.21
N ILE A 252 -55.24 24.02 10.16
CA ILE A 252 -56.47 24.52 10.78
C ILE A 252 -57.62 24.29 9.80
N LYS A 253 -58.48 23.31 10.10
CA LYS A 253 -59.95 23.33 10.11
C LYS A 253 -60.52 21.91 10.02
#